data_AF-A0A7C3KXP3-F1
#
_entry.id   AF-A0A7C3KXP3-F1
#
_cell.length_a   1.000
_cell.length_b   1.000
_cell.length_c   1.000
_cell.angle_alpha   90.00
_cell.angle_beta   90.00
_cell.angle_gamma   90.00
#
_symmetry.space_group_name_H-M   'P 1'
#
loop_
_entity.id
_entity.type
_entity.pdbx_description
1 polymer ?
#
loop_
_entity_poly.entity_id
_entity_poly.type
_entity_poly.pdbx_seq_one_letter_code
_entity_poly.pdbx_strand_id
1 'polypeptide(L)'
;CRHHGRTPPCTEAIVAAGVAKVVFAVADPSEAAGGGAEVLRAKGVEVEDGLLAEEAQEPLWQFITSRRLGRTVVLLKAAMTLDGRIATRTGESRWITGEEFRRRAHALRAEMGAVLVGAGTVVADNPMLTVREVEAVNQPLRILLDLDGCIPPTHYVLADGRAPTWHVRRGDLPMKGEEFDLNALCKALAIKGMTGVLVEGGGRTIESFLRQGVADRVELHVAPLVFGSGTSWAEGEGVARIQDAWRLGSLEVEPLADGFIVRGEVLR
;
A
#
# COMPACT_ATOMS: atom_id res chain seq x y z
N CYS A 1 -1.96 20.22 14.27
CA CYS A 1 -2.66 19.38 15.28
C CYS A 1 -3.11 20.23 16.46
N ARG A 2 -4.17 19.83 17.16
CA ARG A 2 -4.70 20.48 18.37
C ARG A 2 -4.47 19.72 19.68
N HIS A 3 -3.91 18.51 19.64
CA HIS A 3 -3.71 17.66 20.82
C HIS A 3 -2.26 17.64 21.30
N HIS A 4 -2.07 17.29 22.56
CA HIS A 4 -0.77 16.97 23.14
C HIS A 4 -0.38 15.53 22.80
N GLY A 5 0.62 15.37 21.93
CA GLY A 5 1.19 14.08 21.56
C GLY A 5 2.61 13.94 22.10
N ARG A 6 3.55 13.55 21.23
CA ARG A 6 4.99 13.59 21.55
C ARG A 6 5.52 15.02 21.74
N THR A 7 4.84 15.99 21.14
CA THR A 7 5.13 17.42 21.25
C THR A 7 3.83 18.19 21.56
N PRO A 8 3.93 19.39 22.14
CA PRO A 8 2.77 20.29 22.30
C PRO A 8 2.07 20.60 20.96
N PRO A 9 0.79 20.98 20.98
CA PRO A 9 0.01 21.22 19.76
C PRO A 9 0.47 22.47 19.01
N CYS A 10 0.56 22.38 17.68
CA CYS A 10 0.93 23.51 16.84
C CYS A 10 -0.03 24.70 16.98
N THR A 11 -1.31 24.47 17.29
CA THR A 11 -2.28 25.55 17.52
C THR A 11 -1.87 26.46 18.68
N GLU A 12 -1.27 25.93 19.75
CA GLU A 12 -0.77 26.75 20.85
C GLU A 12 0.46 27.55 20.44
N ALA A 13 1.39 26.94 19.70
CA ALA A 13 2.58 27.63 19.19
C ALA A 13 2.22 28.78 18.25
N ILE A 14 1.25 28.58 17.35
CA ILE A 14 0.75 29.61 16.43
C ILE A 14 0.17 30.80 17.20
N VAL A 15 -0.67 30.54 18.21
CA VAL A 15 -1.27 31.59 19.04
C VAL A 15 -0.21 32.33 19.85
N ALA A 16 0.72 31.60 20.47
CA ALA A 16 1.80 32.19 21.27
C ALA A 16 2.74 33.07 20.43
N ALA A 17 2.93 32.73 19.15
CA ALA A 17 3.72 33.52 18.21
C ALA A 17 3.00 34.80 17.72
N GLY A 18 1.72 34.99 18.05
CA GLY A 18 0.95 36.16 17.62
C GLY A 18 0.63 36.16 16.12
N VAL A 19 0.54 34.98 15.50
CA VAL A 19 0.19 34.85 14.08
C VAL A 19 -1.24 35.34 13.84
N ALA A 20 -1.41 36.30 12.94
CA ALA A 20 -2.72 36.90 12.66
C ALA A 20 -3.59 36.08 11.70
N LYS A 21 -2.97 35.41 10.72
CA LYS A 21 -3.66 34.62 9.68
C LYS A 21 -2.94 33.30 9.42
N VAL A 22 -3.72 32.21 9.29
CA VAL A 22 -3.26 30.88 8.89
C VAL A 22 -4.02 30.45 7.65
N VAL A 23 -3.30 30.02 6.62
CA VAL A 23 -3.88 29.37 5.44
C VAL A 23 -3.36 27.95 5.39
N PHE A 24 -4.24 26.96 5.21
CA PHE A 24 -3.83 25.56 5.11
C PHE A 24 -4.56 24.84 3.96
N ALA A 25 -3.89 23.84 3.39
CA ALA A 25 -4.40 23.14 2.22
C ALA A 25 -5.48 22.10 2.56
N VAL A 26 -5.15 21.19 3.50
CA VAL A 26 -6.00 20.03 3.81
C VAL A 26 -6.23 19.91 5.30
N ALA A 27 -7.49 19.71 5.70
CA ALA A 27 -7.84 19.43 7.08
C ALA A 27 -7.37 18.03 7.48
N ASP A 28 -6.78 17.91 8.68
CA ASP A 28 -6.43 16.62 9.25
C ASP A 28 -7.72 15.82 9.55
N PRO A 29 -7.93 14.65 8.92
CA PRO A 29 -9.16 13.87 9.06
C PRO A 29 -9.24 13.09 10.37
N SER A 30 -8.17 13.08 11.19
CA SER A 30 -8.17 12.33 12.44
C SER A 30 -8.92 13.06 13.55
N GLU A 31 -9.67 12.31 14.35
CA GLU A 31 -10.45 12.87 15.47
C GLU A 31 -9.55 13.57 16.52
N ALA A 32 -8.40 12.95 16.81
CA ALA A 32 -7.46 13.46 17.80
C ALA A 32 -6.74 14.74 17.34
N ALA A 33 -6.37 14.86 16.06
CA ALA A 33 -5.50 15.94 15.59
C ALA A 33 -6.20 17.00 14.74
N GLY A 34 -7.28 16.63 14.06
CA GLY A 34 -8.19 17.52 13.34
C GLY A 34 -8.89 18.51 14.25
N GLY A 35 -9.59 19.48 13.68
CA GLY A 35 -10.28 20.54 14.43
C GLY A 35 -9.39 21.73 14.83
N GLY A 36 -8.19 21.84 14.25
CA GLY A 36 -7.24 22.92 14.58
C GLY A 36 -7.70 24.29 14.09
N ALA A 37 -8.44 24.34 12.98
CA ALA A 37 -8.96 25.58 12.42
C ALA A 37 -9.95 26.26 13.38
N GLU A 38 -10.83 25.48 14.01
CA GLU A 38 -11.81 25.93 15.00
C GLU A 38 -11.12 26.48 16.24
N VAL A 39 -10.08 25.79 16.71
CA VAL A 39 -9.26 26.24 17.86
C VAL A 39 -8.61 27.60 17.56
N LEU A 40 -8.04 27.76 16.36
CA LEU A 40 -7.39 29.01 15.95
C LEU A 40 -8.39 30.16 15.79
N ARG A 41 -9.53 29.92 15.11
CA ARG A 41 -10.61 30.91 14.96
C ARG A 41 -11.13 31.38 16.31
N ALA A 42 -11.33 30.46 17.26
CA ALA A 42 -11.77 30.80 18.62
C ALA A 42 -10.74 31.64 19.42
N LYS A 43 -9.48 31.66 18.98
CA LYS A 43 -8.41 32.50 19.56
C LYS A 43 -8.16 33.79 18.77
N GLY A 44 -9.04 34.12 17.82
CA GLY A 44 -8.98 35.36 17.05
C GLY A 44 -8.02 35.34 15.86
N VAL A 45 -7.51 34.16 15.47
CA VAL A 45 -6.70 33.99 14.26
C VAL A 45 -7.62 33.86 13.06
N GLU A 46 -7.36 34.60 11.98
CA GLU A 46 -8.03 34.43 10.70
C GLU A 46 -7.59 33.10 10.06
N VAL A 47 -8.54 32.25 9.63
CA VAL A 47 -8.20 30.93 9.07
C VAL A 47 -8.94 30.67 7.77
N GLU A 48 -8.17 30.48 6.70
CA GLU A 48 -8.64 30.02 5.38
C GLU A 48 -8.15 28.59 5.11
N ASP A 49 -9.04 27.78 4.53
CA ASP A 49 -8.77 26.39 4.18
C ASP A 49 -8.93 26.14 2.68
N GLY A 50 -8.25 25.13 2.17
CA GLY A 50 -8.43 24.65 0.80
C GLY A 50 -7.44 25.18 -0.24
N LEU A 51 -6.46 26.02 0.15
CA LEU A 51 -5.46 26.51 -0.80
C LEU A 51 -4.60 25.36 -1.34
N LEU A 52 -4.67 25.10 -2.65
CA LEU A 52 -3.98 23.99 -3.32
C LEU A 52 -4.30 22.61 -2.69
N ALA A 53 -5.56 22.41 -2.30
CA ALA A 53 -5.99 21.21 -1.61
C ALA A 53 -5.76 19.93 -2.43
N GLU A 54 -6.00 19.96 -3.74
CA GLU A 54 -5.83 18.79 -4.61
C GLU A 54 -4.34 18.40 -4.70
N GLU A 55 -3.46 19.38 -4.95
CA GLU A 55 -2.01 19.17 -5.03
C GLU A 55 -1.41 18.73 -3.70
N ALA A 56 -1.91 19.26 -2.57
CA ALA A 56 -1.47 18.87 -1.24
C ALA A 56 -2.02 17.50 -0.80
N GLN A 57 -3.18 17.09 -1.32
CA GLN A 57 -3.76 15.78 -1.01
C GLN A 57 -2.94 14.64 -1.59
N GLU A 58 -2.36 14.80 -2.77
CA GLU A 58 -1.67 13.68 -3.40
C GLU A 58 -0.47 13.16 -2.59
N PRO A 59 0.53 13.95 -2.17
CA PRO A 59 1.61 13.42 -1.32
C PRO A 59 1.12 12.92 0.05
N LEU A 60 -0.10 13.27 0.46
CA LEU A 60 -0.72 12.85 1.71
C LEU A 60 -1.78 11.75 1.53
N TRP A 61 -1.98 11.23 0.31
CA TRP A 61 -3.11 10.37 -0.05
C TRP A 61 -3.24 9.19 0.90
N GLN A 62 -2.10 8.56 1.21
CA GLN A 62 -2.00 7.38 2.04
C GLN A 62 -2.45 7.66 3.48
N PHE A 63 -1.96 8.75 4.07
CA PHE A 63 -2.34 9.16 5.42
C PHE A 63 -3.82 9.53 5.49
N ILE A 64 -4.28 10.40 4.58
CA ILE A 64 -5.65 10.90 4.57
C ILE A 64 -6.63 9.75 4.40
N THR A 65 -6.39 8.88 3.41
CA THR A 65 -7.24 7.74 3.09
C THR A 65 -7.24 6.74 4.24
N SER A 66 -6.08 6.41 4.82
CA SER A 66 -6.00 5.50 5.96
C SER A 66 -6.82 5.99 7.15
N ARG A 67 -6.71 7.28 7.48
CA ARG A 67 -7.44 7.89 8.59
C ARG A 67 -8.94 7.94 8.33
N ARG A 68 -9.38 8.28 7.12
CA ARG A 68 -10.80 8.26 6.75
C ARG A 68 -11.40 6.85 6.81
N LEU A 69 -10.65 5.84 6.41
CA LEU A 69 -11.12 4.45 6.40
C LEU A 69 -11.03 3.75 7.76
N GLY A 70 -10.24 4.29 8.70
CA GLY A 70 -9.93 3.61 9.97
C GLY A 70 -9.12 2.32 9.80
N ARG A 71 -8.41 2.16 8.67
CA ARG A 71 -7.53 1.02 8.38
C ARG A 71 -6.34 1.45 7.51
N THR A 72 -5.30 0.63 7.46
CA THR A 72 -4.19 0.80 6.52
C THR A 72 -4.71 0.71 5.08
N VAL A 73 -4.19 1.56 4.19
CA VAL A 73 -4.53 1.51 2.76
C VAL A 73 -3.72 0.44 2.05
N VAL A 74 -4.31 -0.16 1.03
CA VAL A 74 -3.73 -1.28 0.27
C VAL A 74 -3.45 -0.83 -1.16
N LEU A 75 -2.17 -0.87 -1.53
CA LEU A 75 -1.73 -0.76 -2.92
C LEU A 75 -1.39 -2.15 -3.44
N LEU A 76 -2.13 -2.64 -4.44
CA LEU A 76 -1.79 -3.87 -5.14
C LEU A 76 -0.77 -3.57 -6.23
N LYS A 77 0.32 -4.35 -6.28
CA LYS A 77 1.34 -4.19 -7.30
C LYS A 77 1.65 -5.51 -7.98
N ALA A 78 1.70 -5.47 -9.31
CA ALA A 78 2.17 -6.59 -10.13
C ALA A 78 3.15 -6.13 -11.20
N ALA A 79 4.15 -6.96 -11.50
CA ALA A 79 4.95 -6.85 -12.72
C ALA A 79 4.49 -7.96 -13.66
N MET A 80 3.98 -7.59 -14.83
CA MET A 80 3.33 -8.52 -15.74
C MET A 80 3.73 -8.29 -17.20
N THR A 81 3.57 -9.33 -18.00
CA THR A 81 3.59 -9.25 -19.45
C THR A 81 2.37 -8.49 -19.99
N LEU A 82 2.39 -8.10 -21.26
CA LEU A 82 1.30 -7.38 -21.92
C LEU A 82 -0.02 -8.16 -21.91
N ASP A 83 0.05 -9.50 -21.95
CA ASP A 83 -1.09 -10.41 -21.84
C ASP A 83 -1.44 -10.79 -20.39
N GLY A 84 -0.89 -10.07 -19.40
CA GLY A 84 -1.29 -10.12 -18.01
C GLY A 84 -0.76 -11.33 -17.22
N ARG A 85 0.46 -11.79 -17.53
CA ARG A 85 1.10 -12.93 -16.83
C ARG A 85 2.25 -12.47 -15.93
N ILE A 86 2.32 -13.03 -14.72
CA ILE A 86 3.40 -12.77 -13.73
C ILE A 86 4.44 -13.90 -13.67
N ALA A 87 4.17 -15.03 -14.33
CA ALA A 87 5.10 -16.14 -14.49
C ALA A 87 4.73 -16.95 -15.73
N THR A 88 5.70 -17.64 -16.32
CA THR A 88 5.46 -18.61 -17.40
C THR A 88 4.68 -19.82 -16.89
N ARG A 89 4.22 -20.70 -17.78
CA ARG A 89 3.55 -21.96 -17.42
C ARG A 89 4.37 -22.86 -16.49
N THR A 90 5.70 -22.73 -16.49
CA THR A 90 6.60 -23.49 -15.62
C THR A 90 6.98 -22.74 -14.34
N GLY A 91 6.41 -21.55 -14.11
CA GLY A 91 6.65 -20.74 -12.92
C GLY A 91 7.86 -19.81 -13.00
N GLU A 92 8.48 -19.65 -14.17
CA GLU A 92 9.59 -18.71 -14.34
C GLU A 92 9.06 -17.27 -14.36
N SER A 93 9.55 -16.43 -13.46
CA SER A 93 9.01 -15.08 -13.18
C SER A 93 10.07 -13.99 -13.10
N ARG A 94 11.36 -14.34 -13.26
CA ARG A 94 12.47 -13.41 -13.05
C ARG A 94 12.65 -12.50 -14.27
N TRP A 95 12.81 -11.20 -13.99
CA TRP A 95 13.15 -10.16 -14.96
C TRP A 95 12.11 -9.94 -16.06
N ILE A 96 10.82 -10.03 -15.72
CA ILE A 96 9.73 -9.56 -16.60
C ILE A 96 9.90 -8.07 -16.92
N THR A 97 10.35 -7.27 -15.95
CA THR A 97 10.52 -5.82 -16.09
C THR A 97 11.96 -5.35 -15.86
N GLY A 98 12.35 -4.26 -16.53
CA GLY A 98 13.68 -3.64 -16.47
C GLY A 98 13.99 -2.87 -15.18
N GLU A 99 15.11 -2.13 -15.22
CA GLU A 99 15.66 -1.42 -14.05
C GLU A 99 14.73 -0.32 -13.53
N GLU A 100 14.12 0.45 -14.43
CA GLU A 100 13.23 1.56 -14.09
C GLU A 100 12.02 1.09 -13.27
N PHE A 101 11.38 0.00 -13.71
CA PHE A 101 10.30 -0.66 -12.97
C PHE A 101 10.74 -1.18 -11.59
N ARG A 102 11.96 -1.75 -11.49
CA ARG A 102 12.49 -2.22 -10.20
C ARG A 102 12.74 -1.04 -9.26
N ARG A 103 13.30 0.06 -9.77
CA ARG A 103 13.49 1.29 -9.00
C ARG A 103 12.16 1.84 -8.48
N ARG A 104 11.13 1.87 -9.32
CA ARG A 104 9.76 2.23 -8.91
C ARG A 104 9.20 1.29 -7.84
N ALA A 105 9.36 -0.02 -7.98
CA ALA A 105 8.93 -0.97 -6.94
C ALA A 105 9.66 -0.73 -5.60
N HIS A 106 10.94 -0.39 -5.65
CA HIS A 106 11.71 -0.02 -4.45
C HIS A 106 11.24 1.31 -3.83
N ALA A 107 10.88 2.31 -4.65
CA ALA A 107 10.24 3.53 -4.19
C ALA A 107 8.89 3.27 -3.52
N LEU A 108 8.04 2.43 -4.12
CA LEU A 108 6.76 2.04 -3.53
C LEU A 108 6.93 1.34 -2.18
N ARG A 109 7.93 0.45 -2.03
CA ARG A 109 8.21 -0.18 -0.74
C ARG A 109 8.58 0.84 0.33
N ALA A 110 9.37 1.86 -0.03
CA ALA A 110 9.75 2.93 0.89
C ALA A 110 8.55 3.82 1.26
N GLU A 111 7.74 4.21 0.27
CA GLU A 111 6.53 5.02 0.46
C GLU A 111 5.48 4.29 1.30
N MET A 112 5.26 3.00 1.03
CA MET A 112 4.21 2.23 1.69
C MET A 112 4.58 1.83 3.11
N GLY A 113 5.86 1.74 3.46
CA GLY A 113 6.33 1.41 4.81
C GLY A 113 6.06 -0.03 5.27
N ALA A 114 5.22 -0.78 4.55
CA ALA A 114 5.02 -2.21 4.71
C ALA A 114 4.88 -2.88 3.34
N VAL A 115 5.41 -4.11 3.22
CA VAL A 115 5.31 -4.95 2.04
C VAL A 115 4.80 -6.33 2.43
N LEU A 116 3.77 -6.79 1.72
CA LEU A 116 3.06 -8.03 2.01
C LEU A 116 3.13 -8.97 0.81
N VAL A 117 3.44 -10.23 1.10
CA VAL A 117 3.41 -11.32 0.10
C VAL A 117 2.76 -12.57 0.70
N GLY A 118 2.25 -13.44 -0.16
CA GLY A 118 1.83 -14.79 0.25
C GLY A 118 3.02 -15.75 0.34
N ALA A 119 2.90 -16.79 1.16
CA ALA A 119 3.96 -17.79 1.34
C ALA A 119 4.43 -18.44 0.03
N GLY A 120 3.53 -18.66 -0.94
CA GLY A 120 3.90 -19.20 -2.25
C GLY A 120 4.95 -18.36 -2.98
N THR A 121 4.84 -17.03 -2.93
CA THR A 121 5.84 -16.11 -3.50
C THR A 121 7.17 -16.22 -2.76
N VAL A 122 7.13 -16.32 -1.42
CA VAL A 122 8.34 -16.47 -0.62
C VAL A 122 9.06 -17.77 -0.96
N VAL A 123 8.34 -18.89 -0.99
CA VAL A 123 8.88 -20.22 -1.26
C VAL A 123 9.46 -20.30 -2.68
N ALA A 124 8.80 -19.70 -3.67
CA ALA A 124 9.25 -19.73 -5.06
C ALA A 124 10.49 -18.84 -5.30
N ASP A 125 10.47 -17.61 -4.78
CA ASP A 125 11.42 -16.58 -5.19
C ASP A 125 12.54 -16.33 -4.17
N ASN A 126 12.34 -16.74 -2.91
CA ASN A 126 13.17 -16.35 -1.76
C ASN A 126 13.54 -14.86 -1.79
N PRO A 127 12.55 -13.95 -1.77
CA PRO A 127 12.81 -12.52 -1.92
C PRO A 127 13.38 -11.93 -0.63
N MET A 128 14.09 -10.80 -0.72
CA MET A 128 14.51 -10.04 0.48
C MET A 128 13.41 -9.09 0.99
N LEU A 129 12.57 -8.58 0.08
CA LEU A 129 11.51 -7.59 0.33
C LEU A 129 12.01 -6.30 1.03
N THR A 130 13.27 -5.92 0.78
CA THR A 130 13.89 -4.69 1.29
C THR A 130 13.90 -3.57 0.24
N VAL A 131 14.19 -2.35 0.68
CA VAL A 131 14.52 -1.20 -0.19
C VAL A 131 16.03 -1.14 -0.41
N ARG A 132 16.47 -1.06 -1.68
CA ARG A 132 17.90 -1.14 -2.08
C ARG A 132 18.27 -0.20 -3.22
N GLU A 133 17.32 0.12 -4.10
CA GLU A 133 17.57 0.92 -5.32
C GLU A 133 17.23 2.42 -5.15
N VAL A 134 16.76 2.83 -3.97
CA VAL A 134 16.43 4.22 -3.63
C VAL A 134 16.77 4.48 -2.17
N GLU A 135 16.87 5.76 -1.80
CA GLU A 135 17.00 6.16 -0.40
C GLU A 135 15.72 5.82 0.38
N ALA A 136 15.90 5.24 1.58
CA ALA A 136 14.81 4.99 2.50
C ALA A 136 15.28 5.28 3.92
N VAL A 137 14.50 6.10 4.64
CA VAL A 137 14.76 6.40 6.05
C VAL A 137 14.61 5.13 6.90
N ASN A 138 13.61 4.30 6.58
CA ASN A 138 13.35 3.03 7.27
C ASN A 138 13.09 1.93 6.24
N GLN A 139 13.52 0.70 6.57
CA GLN A 139 13.10 -0.48 5.82
C GLN A 139 11.63 -0.81 6.10
N PRO A 140 10.88 -1.32 5.11
CA PRO A 140 9.48 -1.63 5.29
C PRO A 140 9.29 -2.84 6.21
N LEU A 141 8.16 -2.89 6.91
CA LEU A 141 7.71 -4.11 7.57
C LEU A 141 7.40 -5.18 6.51
N ARG A 142 8.06 -6.33 6.60
CA ARG A 142 7.78 -7.50 5.76
C ARG A 142 6.64 -8.29 6.38
N ILE A 143 5.55 -8.51 5.65
CA ILE A 143 4.40 -9.26 6.12
C ILE A 143 4.28 -10.51 5.26
N LEU A 144 4.31 -11.68 5.89
CA LEU A 144 4.29 -12.97 5.21
C LEU A 144 2.99 -13.69 5.60
N LEU A 145 2.08 -13.87 4.65
CA LEU A 145 0.87 -14.66 4.86
C LEU A 145 1.18 -16.14 4.63
N ASP A 146 1.32 -16.89 5.72
CA ASP A 146 1.76 -18.27 5.71
C ASP A 146 0.87 -19.14 6.61
N LEU A 147 -0.32 -19.47 6.10
CA LEU A 147 -1.34 -20.22 6.84
C LEU A 147 -0.81 -21.50 7.48
N ASP A 148 0.02 -22.24 6.73
CA ASP A 148 0.45 -23.59 7.09
C ASP A 148 1.93 -23.65 7.51
N GLY A 149 2.60 -22.50 7.62
CA GLY A 149 3.99 -22.44 8.07
C GLY A 149 4.98 -23.06 7.08
N CYS A 150 4.74 -22.93 5.78
CA CYS A 150 5.52 -23.59 4.74
C CYS A 150 6.77 -22.80 4.32
N ILE A 151 6.94 -21.56 4.78
CA ILE A 151 8.14 -20.76 4.48
C ILE A 151 9.35 -21.35 5.20
N PRO A 152 10.42 -21.77 4.49
CA PRO A 152 11.59 -22.31 5.14
C PRO A 152 12.30 -21.24 5.99
N PRO A 153 12.73 -21.55 7.22
CA PRO A 153 13.38 -20.59 8.12
C PRO A 153 14.70 -20.04 7.58
N THR A 154 15.27 -20.68 6.56
CA THR A 154 16.50 -20.25 5.86
C THR A 154 16.25 -19.18 4.80
N HIS A 155 15.01 -18.86 4.46
CA HIS A 155 14.70 -17.81 3.48
C HIS A 155 15.04 -16.43 4.02
N TYR A 156 15.46 -15.51 3.14
CA TYR A 156 15.98 -14.20 3.52
C TYR A 156 14.99 -13.44 4.41
N VAL A 157 13.69 -13.47 4.08
CA VAL A 157 12.64 -12.79 4.87
C VAL A 157 12.59 -13.20 6.34
N LEU A 158 13.09 -14.39 6.71
CA LEU A 158 13.15 -14.88 8.09
C LEU A 158 14.58 -14.87 8.67
N ALA A 159 15.60 -15.04 7.84
CA ALA A 159 16.97 -15.30 8.30
C ALA A 159 17.90 -14.08 8.27
N ASP A 160 17.63 -13.07 7.44
CA ASP A 160 18.65 -12.05 7.12
C ASP A 160 18.76 -10.89 8.12
N GLY A 161 17.76 -10.70 8.98
CA GLY A 161 17.68 -9.58 9.93
C GLY A 161 17.66 -8.18 9.30
N ARG A 162 17.46 -8.04 7.98
CA ARG A 162 17.61 -6.75 7.26
C ARG A 162 16.42 -5.81 7.39
N ALA A 163 15.26 -6.34 7.73
CA ALA A 163 14.02 -5.59 7.93
C ALA A 163 13.15 -6.29 8.98
N PRO A 164 12.28 -5.57 9.70
CA PRO A 164 11.34 -6.22 10.60
C PRO A 164 10.41 -7.13 9.80
N THR A 165 10.10 -8.31 10.36
CA THR A 165 9.22 -9.30 9.72
C THR A 165 8.09 -9.69 10.65
N TRP A 166 6.87 -9.61 10.13
CA TRP A 166 5.69 -10.23 10.72
C TRP A 166 5.33 -11.47 9.90
N HIS A 167 5.69 -12.64 10.44
CA HIS A 167 5.31 -13.94 9.89
C HIS A 167 3.93 -14.31 10.43
N VAL A 168 2.89 -14.15 9.60
CA VAL A 168 1.50 -14.36 9.97
C VAL A 168 1.10 -15.79 9.66
N ARG A 169 0.74 -16.54 10.70
CA ARG A 169 0.30 -17.94 10.62
C ARG A 169 -1.11 -18.08 11.18
N ARG A 170 -1.69 -19.26 11.00
CA ARG A 170 -3.00 -19.60 11.56
C ARG A 170 -3.04 -19.31 13.07
N GLY A 171 -4.03 -18.53 13.49
CA GLY A 171 -4.20 -18.10 14.88
C GLY A 171 -3.67 -16.69 15.18
N ASP A 172 -2.82 -16.12 14.32
CA ASP A 172 -2.30 -14.74 14.51
C ASP A 172 -3.32 -13.67 14.09
N LEU A 173 -4.26 -14.02 13.20
CA LEU A 173 -5.34 -13.16 12.73
C LEU A 173 -6.66 -13.94 12.63
N PRO A 174 -7.81 -13.24 12.69
CA PRO A 174 -9.09 -13.84 12.35
C PRO A 174 -9.10 -14.45 10.94
N MET A 175 -9.92 -15.48 10.77
CA MET A 175 -10.07 -16.20 9.51
C MET A 175 -11.41 -15.85 8.86
N LYS A 176 -11.43 -15.83 7.52
CA LYS A 176 -12.63 -15.71 6.69
C LYS A 176 -12.68 -16.92 5.75
N GLY A 177 -13.44 -17.94 6.16
CA GLY A 177 -13.37 -19.25 5.53
C GLY A 177 -11.99 -19.89 5.77
N GLU A 178 -11.32 -20.28 4.69
CA GLU A 178 -9.99 -20.90 4.75
C GLU A 178 -8.84 -19.90 4.65
N GLU A 179 -9.14 -18.61 4.48
CA GLU A 179 -8.16 -17.52 4.32
C GLU A 179 -8.11 -16.61 5.54
N PHE A 180 -7.06 -15.79 5.67
CA PHE A 180 -7.02 -14.72 6.66
C PHE A 180 -8.08 -13.65 6.34
N ASP A 181 -8.69 -13.07 7.38
CA ASP A 181 -9.48 -11.85 7.27
C ASP A 181 -8.54 -10.66 7.00
N LEU A 182 -8.51 -10.22 5.75
CA LEU A 182 -7.63 -9.13 5.31
C LEU A 182 -8.10 -7.76 5.83
N ASN A 183 -9.38 -7.60 6.19
CA ASN A 183 -9.86 -6.39 6.85
C ASN A 183 -9.29 -6.30 8.27
N ALA A 184 -9.29 -7.41 9.00
CA ALA A 184 -8.67 -7.50 10.33
C ALA A 184 -7.16 -7.24 10.26
N LEU A 185 -6.47 -7.77 9.24
CA LEU A 185 -5.06 -7.46 8.97
C LEU A 185 -4.83 -5.95 8.81
N CYS A 186 -5.60 -5.28 7.94
CA CYS A 186 -5.44 -3.85 7.69
C CYS A 186 -5.74 -2.99 8.92
N LYS A 187 -6.69 -3.42 9.78
CA LYS A 187 -6.96 -2.77 11.07
C LYS A 187 -5.81 -2.96 12.06
N ALA A 188 -5.26 -4.18 12.16
CA ALA A 188 -4.12 -4.46 13.02
C ALA A 188 -2.89 -3.62 12.64
N LEU A 189 -2.64 -3.45 11.34
CA LEU A 189 -1.59 -2.55 10.83
C LEU A 189 -1.85 -1.09 11.19
N ALA A 190 -3.09 -0.60 11.05
CA ALA A 190 -3.46 0.77 11.40
C ALA A 190 -3.25 1.07 12.89
N ILE A 191 -3.59 0.12 13.76
CA ILE A 191 -3.36 0.20 15.21
C ILE A 191 -1.86 0.31 15.52
N LYS A 192 -1.01 -0.36 14.73
CA LYS A 192 0.46 -0.25 14.82
C LYS A 192 1.01 1.04 14.18
N GLY A 193 0.15 1.94 13.71
CA GLY A 193 0.53 3.22 13.12
C GLY A 193 0.89 3.16 11.64
N MET A 194 0.65 2.05 10.95
CA MET A 194 0.93 1.91 9.52
C MET A 194 -0.22 2.52 8.70
N THR A 195 0.12 3.45 7.82
CA THR A 195 -0.84 4.12 6.93
C THR A 195 -1.03 3.37 5.62
N GLY A 196 0.01 2.70 5.10
CA GLY A 196 -0.09 1.88 3.89
C GLY A 196 0.53 0.48 4.02
N VAL A 197 0.12 -0.39 3.10
CA VAL A 197 0.77 -1.67 2.80
C VAL A 197 0.79 -1.90 1.30
N LEU A 198 1.96 -2.26 0.78
CA LEU A 198 2.15 -2.70 -0.60
C LEU A 198 1.97 -4.22 -0.66
N VAL A 199 1.02 -4.71 -1.46
CA VAL A 199 0.85 -6.14 -1.70
C VAL A 199 1.58 -6.49 -2.99
N GLU A 200 2.69 -7.20 -2.88
CA GLU A 200 3.52 -7.61 -4.01
C GLU A 200 3.35 -9.10 -4.31
N GLY A 201 2.85 -9.41 -5.50
CA GLY A 201 2.94 -10.77 -6.03
C GLY A 201 2.07 -11.82 -5.33
N GLY A 202 2.03 -12.98 -5.99
CA GLY A 202 1.07 -14.06 -5.73
C GLY A 202 -0.30 -13.68 -6.28
N GLY A 203 -0.66 -14.25 -7.44
CA GLY A 203 -1.95 -13.95 -8.08
C GLY A 203 -3.15 -14.19 -7.14
N ARG A 204 -3.09 -15.27 -6.35
CA ARG A 204 -4.08 -15.60 -5.31
C ARG A 204 -4.14 -14.60 -4.17
N THR A 205 -2.99 -14.10 -3.73
CA THR A 205 -2.94 -13.06 -2.68
C THR A 205 -3.61 -11.79 -3.18
N ILE A 206 -3.22 -11.32 -4.37
CA ILE A 206 -3.78 -10.11 -4.99
C ILE A 206 -5.30 -10.25 -5.19
N GLU A 207 -5.75 -11.38 -5.72
CA GLU A 207 -7.19 -11.66 -5.90
C GLU A 207 -7.94 -11.62 -4.57
N SER A 208 -7.40 -12.20 -3.49
CA SER A 208 -8.06 -12.20 -2.19
C SER A 208 -8.28 -10.77 -1.66
N PHE A 209 -7.34 -9.84 -1.87
CA PHE A 209 -7.54 -8.43 -1.52
C PHE A 209 -8.66 -7.75 -2.33
N LEU A 210 -8.76 -8.08 -3.63
CA LEU A 210 -9.84 -7.59 -4.51
C LEU A 210 -11.19 -8.16 -4.07
N ARG A 211 -11.28 -9.49 -3.90
CA ARG A 211 -12.50 -10.21 -3.52
C ARG A 211 -12.99 -9.85 -2.11
N GLN A 212 -12.09 -9.61 -1.16
CA GLN A 212 -12.46 -9.17 0.18
C GLN A 212 -12.79 -7.66 0.26
N GLY A 213 -12.66 -6.90 -0.84
CA GLY A 213 -13.04 -5.49 -0.91
C GLY A 213 -12.13 -4.56 -0.09
N VAL A 214 -10.86 -4.93 0.07
CA VAL A 214 -9.88 -4.19 0.89
C VAL A 214 -8.77 -3.54 0.07
N ALA A 215 -8.70 -3.78 -1.24
CA ALA A 215 -7.82 -3.07 -2.16
C ALA A 215 -8.27 -1.61 -2.35
N ASP A 216 -7.32 -0.66 -2.38
CA ASP A 216 -7.61 0.77 -2.56
C ASP A 216 -7.04 1.31 -3.87
N ARG A 217 -5.80 0.94 -4.19
CA ARG A 217 -5.14 1.31 -5.45
C ARG A 217 -4.50 0.09 -6.11
N VAL A 218 -4.33 0.16 -7.42
CA VAL A 218 -3.60 -0.82 -8.22
C VAL A 218 -2.51 -0.08 -9.00
N GLU A 219 -1.30 -0.63 -9.00
CA GLU A 219 -0.21 -0.22 -9.90
C GLU A 219 0.35 -1.46 -10.64
N LEU A 220 0.15 -1.50 -11.96
CA LEU A 220 0.62 -2.58 -12.83
C LEU A 220 1.82 -2.12 -13.64
N HIS A 221 2.92 -2.86 -13.56
CA HIS A 221 4.13 -2.64 -14.35
C HIS A 221 4.08 -3.59 -15.55
N VAL A 222 3.82 -3.05 -16.74
CA VAL A 222 3.51 -3.83 -17.94
C VAL A 222 4.70 -3.82 -18.90
N ALA A 223 5.32 -4.99 -19.08
CA ALA A 223 6.39 -5.21 -20.04
C ALA A 223 5.84 -5.61 -21.43
N PRO A 224 6.53 -5.28 -22.54
CA PRO A 224 6.18 -5.64 -23.91
C PRO A 224 6.54 -7.12 -24.21
N LEU A 225 6.13 -8.01 -23.31
CA LEU A 225 6.30 -9.46 -23.42
C LEU A 225 4.92 -10.10 -23.58
N VAL A 226 4.87 -11.27 -24.21
CA VAL A 226 3.66 -12.09 -24.30
C VAL A 226 4.03 -13.53 -23.99
N PHE A 227 3.45 -14.11 -22.94
CA PHE A 227 3.69 -15.52 -22.56
C PHE A 227 2.62 -16.48 -23.11
N GLY A 228 1.44 -15.95 -23.44
CA GLY A 228 0.23 -16.71 -23.74
C GLY A 228 -0.35 -17.34 -22.47
N SER A 229 0.24 -18.47 -22.07
CA SER A 229 -0.14 -19.20 -20.86
C SER A 229 0.80 -18.88 -19.69
N GLY A 230 0.27 -18.90 -18.48
CA GLY A 230 1.05 -18.63 -17.28
C GLY A 230 0.16 -18.22 -16.12
N THR A 231 0.79 -17.77 -15.05
CA THR A 231 0.07 -17.30 -13.85
C THR A 231 -0.47 -15.89 -14.08
N SER A 232 -1.77 -15.70 -13.83
CA SER A 232 -2.41 -14.37 -13.85
C SER A 232 -1.94 -13.50 -12.68
N TRP A 233 -1.87 -12.18 -12.87
CA TRP A 233 -1.55 -11.24 -11.78
C TRP A 233 -2.65 -11.16 -10.71
N ALA A 234 -3.89 -11.46 -11.09
CA ALA A 234 -5.02 -11.71 -10.19
C ALA A 234 -5.55 -13.11 -10.52
N GLU A 235 -5.23 -14.08 -9.68
CA GLU A 235 -5.53 -15.51 -9.88
C GLU A 235 -6.51 -15.98 -8.81
N GLY A 236 -7.63 -16.56 -9.20
CA GLY A 236 -8.66 -17.04 -8.29
C GLY A 236 -9.92 -17.41 -9.05
N GLU A 237 -11.04 -17.54 -8.35
CA GLU A 237 -12.34 -17.79 -8.98
C GLU A 237 -12.75 -16.64 -9.92
N GLY A 238 -12.41 -15.41 -9.54
CA GLY A 238 -12.73 -14.21 -10.31
C GLY A 238 -14.23 -13.90 -10.30
N VAL A 239 -14.68 -13.15 -11.30
CA VAL A 239 -16.08 -12.71 -11.43
C VAL A 239 -16.78 -13.50 -12.53
N ALA A 240 -18.02 -13.91 -12.30
CA ALA A 240 -18.79 -14.68 -13.27
C ALA A 240 -19.36 -13.81 -14.41
N ARG A 241 -19.59 -12.51 -14.16
CA ARG A 241 -20.20 -11.57 -15.13
C ARG A 241 -19.45 -10.25 -15.15
N ILE A 242 -19.42 -9.60 -16.31
CA ILE A 242 -18.74 -8.30 -16.52
C ILE A 242 -19.26 -7.21 -15.57
N GLN A 243 -20.55 -7.22 -15.24
CA GLN A 243 -21.14 -6.26 -14.31
C GLN A 243 -20.60 -6.38 -12.88
N ASP A 244 -20.10 -7.56 -12.50
CA ASP A 244 -19.54 -7.84 -11.18
C ASP A 244 -18.02 -7.56 -11.12
N ALA A 245 -17.41 -7.11 -12.24
CA ALA A 245 -15.97 -6.86 -12.33
C ALA A 245 -15.50 -5.72 -11.42
N TRP A 246 -14.33 -5.89 -10.81
CA TRP A 246 -13.62 -4.82 -10.11
C TRP A 246 -13.24 -3.71 -11.10
N ARG A 247 -13.73 -2.50 -10.88
CA ARG A 247 -13.49 -1.35 -11.75
C ARG A 247 -12.39 -0.47 -11.18
N LEU A 248 -11.52 0.01 -12.05
CA LEU A 248 -10.54 1.04 -11.71
C LEU A 248 -11.04 2.40 -12.20
N GLY A 249 -11.06 3.37 -11.31
CA GLY A 249 -11.24 4.80 -11.60
C GLY A 249 -9.91 5.54 -11.62
N SER A 250 -9.95 6.81 -12.02
CA SER A 250 -8.77 7.70 -12.03
C SER A 250 -7.55 7.04 -12.69
N LEU A 251 -7.78 6.43 -13.86
CA LEU A 251 -6.77 5.61 -14.53
C LEU A 251 -5.69 6.50 -15.13
N GLU A 252 -4.44 6.22 -14.80
CA GLU A 252 -3.27 6.90 -15.34
C GLU A 252 -2.34 5.90 -16.01
N VAL A 253 -1.72 6.31 -17.11
CA VAL A 253 -0.74 5.51 -17.84
C VAL A 253 0.54 6.32 -18.00
N GLU A 254 1.64 5.79 -17.48
CA GLU A 254 2.96 6.37 -17.54
C GLU A 254 3.83 5.53 -18.48
N PRO A 255 4.22 6.03 -19.66
CA PRO A 255 5.08 5.30 -20.58
C PRO A 255 6.53 5.28 -20.07
N LEU A 256 7.17 4.11 -20.13
CA LEU A 256 8.58 3.91 -19.85
C LEU A 256 9.31 3.39 -21.10
N ALA A 257 10.64 3.33 -21.06
CA ALA A 257 11.43 2.90 -22.22
C ALA A 257 11.13 1.45 -22.65
N ASP A 258 10.86 0.56 -21.70
CA ASP A 258 10.63 -0.87 -21.91
C ASP A 258 9.22 -1.30 -21.46
N GLY A 259 8.23 -0.42 -21.59
CA GLY A 259 6.83 -0.74 -21.27
C GLY A 259 6.04 0.46 -20.77
N PHE A 260 5.11 0.22 -19.85
CA PHE A 260 4.35 1.29 -19.20
C PHE A 260 3.86 0.87 -17.81
N ILE A 261 3.59 1.86 -16.97
CA ILE A 261 2.93 1.68 -15.69
C ILE A 261 1.47 2.12 -15.83
N VAL A 262 0.54 1.29 -15.34
CA VAL A 262 -0.88 1.65 -15.21
C VAL A 262 -1.23 1.80 -13.73
N ARG A 263 -1.79 2.93 -13.35
CA ARG A 263 -2.28 3.22 -12.00
C ARG A 263 -3.77 3.45 -12.00
N GLY A 264 -4.46 3.07 -10.93
CA GLY A 264 -5.87 3.39 -10.76
C GLY A 264 -6.37 3.10 -9.35
N GLU A 265 -7.50 3.72 -9.01
CA GLU A 265 -8.19 3.54 -7.74
C GLU A 265 -9.26 2.47 -7.88
N VAL A 266 -9.34 1.54 -6.91
CA VAL A 266 -10.37 0.51 -6.92
C VAL A 266 -11.70 1.12 -6.50
N LEU A 267 -12.68 1.12 -7.41
CA LEU A 267 -14.02 1.63 -7.13
C LEU A 267 -14.77 0.64 -6.23
N ARG A 268 -15.50 1.19 -5.27
CA ARG A 268 -16.31 0.43 -4.30
C ARG A 268 -17.80 0.59 -4.58
#